data_AF-A0A3E3E0X9-F1
#
_entry.id   AF-A0A3E3E0X9-F1
#
_cell.length_a   1.000
_cell.length_b   1.000
_cell.length_c   1.000
_cell.angle_alpha   90.00
_cell.angle_beta   90.00
_cell.angle_gamma   90.00
#
_symmetry.space_group_name_H-M   'P 1'
#
loop_
_entity.id
_entity.type
_entity.pdbx_description
1 polymer ?
#
loop_
_entity_poly.entity_id
_entity_poly.type
_entity_poly.pdbx_seq_one_letter_code
_entity_poly.pdbx_strand_id
1 'polypeptide(L)'
;MIDENLLIKKLDKIKNKLINSNKIIASNKGYFVEKIIEIVKNEPKVGEWIPVEERLPKHYGQYLITAINDCGGVYMDVSYYDSQYKSFSPDGVEDDIAIAWMDLPKMYEVKE
;
A
#
# COMPACT_ATOMS: atom_id res chain seq x y z
N MET A 1 10.38 -0.85 10.68
CA MET A 1 9.93 -0.27 9.40
C MET A 1 11.10 0.38 8.70
N ILE A 2 11.30 0.13 7.42
CA ILE A 2 12.32 0.83 6.63
C ILE A 2 11.67 2.07 6.00
N ASP A 3 12.41 3.15 5.85
CA ASP A 3 11.94 4.30 5.07
C ASP A 3 11.99 3.94 3.57
N GLU A 4 10.85 3.52 3.03
CA GLU A 4 10.69 3.09 1.64
C GLU A 4 11.09 4.20 0.65
N ASN A 5 10.69 5.45 0.94
CA ASN A 5 11.00 6.60 0.10
C ASN A 5 12.51 6.88 0.05
N LEU A 6 13.19 6.75 1.18
CA LEU A 6 14.64 6.85 1.23
C LEU A 6 15.32 5.69 0.49
N LEU A 7 14.80 4.48 0.60
CA LEU A 7 15.31 3.31 -0.13
C LEU A 7 15.17 3.49 -1.65
N ILE A 8 13.99 3.88 -2.14
CA ILE A 8 13.74 4.15 -3.56
C ILE A 8 14.69 5.24 -4.07
N LYS A 9 14.86 6.35 -3.34
CA LYS A 9 15.81 7.41 -3.71
C LYS A 9 17.25 6.90 -3.83
N LYS A 10 17.68 5.99 -2.94
CA LYS A 10 19.01 5.38 -3.01
C LYS A 10 19.13 4.45 -4.23
N LEU A 11 18.11 3.65 -4.52
CA LEU A 11 18.07 2.76 -5.68
C LEU A 11 18.08 3.53 -7.01
N ASP A 12 17.32 4.63 -7.12
CA ASP A 12 17.32 5.48 -8.32
C ASP A 12 18.69 6.09 -8.61
N LYS A 13 19.44 6.50 -7.58
CA LYS A 13 20.83 6.96 -7.74
C LYS A 13 21.72 5.87 -8.32
N ILE A 14 21.56 4.63 -7.86
CA ILE A 14 22.31 3.47 -8.37
C ILE A 14 21.93 3.18 -9.83
N LYS A 15 20.62 3.16 -10.13
CA LYS A 15 20.07 2.98 -11.48
C LYS A 15 20.69 3.97 -12.47
N ASN A 16 20.63 5.27 -12.15
CA ASN A 16 21.13 6.34 -13.01
C ASN A 16 22.65 6.22 -13.24
N LYS A 17 23.41 5.86 -12.20
CA LYS A 17 24.85 5.63 -12.31
C LYS A 17 25.18 4.45 -13.23
N LEU A 18 24.37 3.40 -13.21
CA LEU A 18 24.56 2.21 -14.04
C LEU A 18 24.23 2.50 -15.52
N ILE A 19 23.09 3.13 -15.79
CA ILE A 19 22.65 3.49 -17.14
C ILE A 19 23.66 4.41 -17.83
N ASN A 20 24.21 5.39 -17.09
CA ASN A 20 25.14 6.38 -17.65
C ASN A 20 26.58 5.86 -17.85
N SER A 21 26.88 4.60 -17.54
CA SER A 21 28.25 4.08 -17.56
C SER A 21 28.72 3.50 -18.91
N ASN A 22 27.99 3.74 -20.02
CA ASN A 22 28.35 3.39 -21.41
C ASN A 22 28.75 1.92 -21.68
N LYS A 23 28.50 1.01 -20.75
CA LYS A 23 28.71 -0.43 -20.91
C LYS A 23 27.34 -1.11 -21.06
N ILE A 24 27.16 -1.91 -22.11
CA ILE A 24 25.93 -2.71 -22.34
C ILE A 24 25.57 -3.58 -21.11
N ILE A 25 26.57 -4.07 -20.38
CA ILE A 25 26.36 -4.83 -19.13
C ILE A 25 25.76 -3.95 -18.03
N ALA A 26 26.05 -2.65 -18.03
CA ALA A 26 25.54 -1.72 -17.03
C ALA A 26 24.13 -1.21 -17.34
N SER A 27 23.73 -1.14 -18.62
CA SER A 27 22.32 -0.88 -18.97
C SER A 27 21.41 -2.02 -18.49
N ASN A 28 21.84 -3.28 -18.62
CA ASN A 28 21.09 -4.43 -18.08
C ASN A 28 20.96 -4.38 -16.55
N LYS A 29 22.02 -3.95 -15.84
CA LYS A 29 21.95 -3.77 -14.38
C LYS A 29 21.01 -2.62 -13.98
N GLY A 30 20.98 -1.53 -14.75
CA GLY A 30 20.02 -0.44 -14.55
C GLY A 30 18.57 -0.93 -14.63
N TYR A 31 18.26 -1.76 -15.63
CA TYR A 31 16.95 -2.39 -15.79
C TYR A 31 16.57 -3.28 -14.59
N PHE A 32 17.50 -4.08 -14.06
CA PHE A 32 17.23 -4.87 -12.86
C PHE A 32 16.95 -4.01 -11.62
N VAL A 33 17.66 -2.88 -11.46
CA VAL A 33 17.38 -1.95 -10.35
C VAL A 33 16.01 -1.30 -10.50
N GLU A 34 15.58 -0.99 -11.72
CA GLU A 34 14.22 -0.52 -11.99
C GLU A 34 13.17 -1.55 -11.59
N LYS A 35 13.38 -2.83 -11.92
CA LYS A 35 12.49 -3.92 -11.47
C LYS A 35 12.45 -4.06 -9.95
N ILE A 36 13.57 -3.88 -9.26
CA ILE A 36 13.60 -3.89 -7.79
C ILE A 36 12.79 -2.72 -7.22
N ILE A 37 12.91 -1.51 -7.80
CA ILE A 37 12.10 -0.35 -7.37
C ILE A 37 10.61 -0.64 -7.57
N GLU A 38 10.23 -1.25 -8.70
CA GLU A 38 8.86 -1.65 -8.98
C GLU A 38 8.33 -2.67 -7.96
N ILE A 39 9.14 -3.67 -7.59
CA ILE A 39 8.77 -4.63 -6.53
C ILE A 39 8.54 -3.90 -5.21
N VAL A 40 9.50 -3.09 -4.76
CA VAL A 40 9.41 -2.37 -3.47
C VAL A 40 8.14 -1.51 -3.39
N LYS A 41 7.83 -0.76 -4.46
CA LYS A 41 6.61 0.08 -4.52
C LYS A 41 5.31 -0.71 -4.47
N ASN A 42 5.35 -1.96 -4.93
CA ASN A 42 4.17 -2.83 -5.03
C ASN A 42 4.01 -3.77 -3.84
N GLU A 43 5.03 -3.88 -2.98
CA GLU A 43 4.93 -4.71 -1.77
C GLU A 43 3.79 -4.21 -0.85
N PRO A 44 3.15 -5.11 -0.10
CA PRO A 44 2.22 -4.73 0.96
C PRO A 44 2.96 -3.95 2.06
N LYS A 45 2.41 -2.81 2.46
CA LYS A 45 2.93 -2.04 3.60
C LYS A 45 2.34 -2.65 4.87
N VAL A 46 3.11 -3.48 5.55
CA VAL A 46 2.64 -4.20 6.75
C VAL A 46 2.63 -3.24 7.95
N GLY A 47 1.47 -3.06 8.57
CA GLY A 47 1.34 -2.28 9.80
C GLY A 47 1.35 -0.76 9.61
N GLU A 48 1.24 -0.27 8.37
CA GLU A 48 1.12 1.15 8.05
C GLU A 48 -0.28 1.48 7.53
N TRP A 49 -0.77 2.65 7.90
CA TRP A 49 -1.96 3.23 7.29
C TRP A 49 -1.64 3.74 5.89
N ILE A 50 -2.44 3.30 4.92
CA ILE A 50 -2.35 3.68 3.52
C ILE A 50 -3.55 4.59 3.20
N PRO A 51 -3.32 5.87 2.87
CA PRO A 51 -4.40 6.74 2.41
C PRO A 51 -5.07 6.16 1.17
N VAL A 52 -6.40 6.25 1.08
CA VAL A 52 -7.15 5.75 -0.09
C VAL A 52 -6.74 6.45 -1.39
N GLU A 53 -6.25 7.70 -1.29
CA GLU A 53 -5.71 8.48 -2.40
C GLU A 53 -4.37 7.95 -2.92
N GLU A 54 -3.56 7.29 -2.07
CA GLU A 54 -2.28 6.72 -2.49
C GLU A 54 -2.48 5.39 -3.24
N ARG A 55 -3.28 4.49 -2.66
CA ARG A 55 -3.51 3.15 -3.19
C ARG A 55 -4.77 2.55 -2.58
N LEU A 56 -5.56 1.82 -3.38
CA LEU A 56 -6.71 1.05 -2.92
C LEU A 56 -6.31 -0.41 -2.60
N PRO A 57 -7.04 -1.10 -1.70
CA PRO A 57 -6.76 -2.49 -1.36
C PRO A 57 -7.07 -3.48 -2.48
N LYS A 58 -6.81 -4.77 -2.24
CA LYS A 58 -7.26 -5.84 -3.14
C LYS A 58 -8.75 -6.11 -2.92
N HIS A 59 -9.43 -6.46 -4.01
CA HIS A 59 -10.85 -6.81 -3.97
C HIS A 59 -11.12 -7.99 -3.02
N TYR A 60 -12.23 -7.93 -2.27
CA TYR A 60 -12.67 -8.95 -1.31
C TYR A 60 -11.70 -9.21 -0.14
N GLY A 61 -10.77 -8.29 0.14
CA GLY A 61 -10.00 -8.34 1.37
C GLY A 61 -10.76 -7.68 2.54
N GLN A 62 -10.49 -8.17 3.75
CA GLN A 62 -10.86 -7.50 5.00
C GLN A 62 -9.72 -6.58 5.43
N TYR A 63 -10.06 -5.34 5.76
CA TYR A 63 -9.08 -4.32 6.12
C TYR A 63 -9.56 -3.55 7.34
N LEU A 64 -8.61 -3.10 8.17
CA LEU A 64 -8.91 -2.06 9.14
C LEU A 64 -8.94 -0.73 8.40
N ILE A 65 -10.02 0.03 8.56
CA ILE A 65 -10.19 1.34 7.93
C ILE A 65 -10.25 2.44 8.99
N THR A 66 -9.89 3.65 8.57
CA THR A 66 -10.31 4.88 9.23
C THR A 66 -11.31 5.55 8.31
N ALA A 67 -12.47 5.94 8.84
CA ALA A 67 -13.54 6.56 8.08
C ALA A 67 -14.09 7.79 8.79
N ILE A 68 -14.76 8.63 8.00
CA ILE A 68 -15.50 9.81 8.46
C ILE A 68 -16.98 9.50 8.25
N ASN A 69 -17.75 9.59 9.33
CA ASN A 69 -19.20 9.42 9.26
C ASN A 69 -19.91 10.69 8.80
N ASP A 70 -21.21 10.57 8.53
CA ASP A 70 -22.08 11.68 8.09
C ASP A 70 -22.08 12.91 9.01
N CYS A 71 -21.73 12.74 10.28
CA CYS A 71 -21.63 13.82 11.26
C CYS A 71 -20.22 14.44 11.34
N GLY A 72 -19.28 14.00 10.49
CA GLY A 72 -17.88 14.43 10.49
C GLY A 72 -17.02 13.75 11.57
N GLY A 73 -17.56 12.75 12.27
CA GLY A 73 -16.85 11.98 13.28
C GLY A 73 -15.88 10.98 12.65
N VAL A 74 -14.65 10.94 13.17
CA VAL A 74 -13.62 9.99 12.73
C VAL A 74 -13.69 8.72 13.57
N TYR A 75 -13.72 7.56 12.94
CA TYR A 75 -13.73 6.26 13.61
C TYR A 75 -12.89 5.22 12.87
N MET A 76 -12.66 4.07 13.51
CA MET A 76 -12.00 2.91 12.92
C MET A 76 -12.92 1.70 12.96
N ASP A 77 -12.91 0.91 11.88
CA ASP A 77 -13.71 -0.32 11.76
C ASP A 77 -13.03 -1.35 10.84
N VAL A 78 -13.50 -2.59 10.85
CA VAL A 78 -13.10 -3.64 9.91
C VAL A 78 -14.12 -3.73 8.80
N SER A 79 -13.68 -3.49 7.57
CA SER A 79 -14.58 -3.46 6.40
C SER A 79 -14.01 -4.23 5.21
N TYR A 80 -14.89 -4.62 4.29
CA TYR A 80 -14.52 -5.27 3.03
C TYR A 80 -14.38 -4.26 1.91
N TYR A 81 -13.34 -4.40 1.10
CA TYR A 81 -13.16 -3.55 -0.07
C TYR A 81 -13.78 -4.15 -1.33
N ASP A 82 -14.74 -3.43 -1.91
CA ASP A 82 -15.32 -3.74 -3.21
C ASP A 82 -14.65 -2.89 -4.31
N SER A 83 -13.95 -3.57 -5.23
CA SER A 83 -13.24 -2.92 -6.32
C SER A 83 -14.15 -2.48 -7.47
N GLN A 84 -15.35 -3.05 -7.58
CA GLN A 84 -16.34 -2.69 -8.57
C GLN A 84 -16.91 -1.29 -8.27
N TYR A 85 -17.20 -1.03 -7.00
CA TYR A 85 -17.76 0.25 -6.52
C TYR A 85 -16.70 1.19 -5.95
N LYS A 86 -15.48 0.69 -5.73
CA LYS A 86 -14.38 1.40 -5.06
C LYS A 86 -14.76 1.91 -3.68
N SER A 87 -15.53 1.13 -2.95
CA SER A 87 -16.05 1.47 -1.64
C SER A 87 -15.69 0.41 -0.61
N PHE A 88 -15.68 0.84 0.65
CA PHE A 88 -15.62 -0.05 1.80
C PHE A 88 -17.03 -0.21 2.32
N SER A 89 -17.48 -1.45 2.47
CA SER A 89 -18.80 -1.70 3.01
C SER A 89 -18.82 -2.97 3.86
N PRO A 90 -19.21 -2.88 5.15
CA PRO A 90 -19.37 -4.06 5.99
C PRO A 90 -20.65 -4.86 5.63
N ASP A 91 -21.64 -4.23 5.00
CA ASP A 91 -23.01 -4.76 4.81
C ASP A 91 -23.70 -4.36 3.49
N GLY A 92 -23.01 -3.67 2.59
CA GLY A 92 -23.53 -3.19 1.30
C GLY A 92 -24.10 -1.77 1.32
N VAL A 93 -23.99 -1.03 2.42
CA VAL A 93 -24.39 0.39 2.51
C VAL A 93 -23.14 1.30 2.53
N GLU A 94 -23.16 2.38 1.74
CA GLU A 94 -22.05 3.34 1.53
C GLU A 94 -22.21 4.61 2.39
N ASP A 95 -22.51 4.47 3.68
CA ASP A 95 -22.81 5.65 4.52
C ASP A 95 -21.55 6.38 5.03
N ASP A 96 -20.36 5.79 4.91
CA ASP A 96 -19.13 6.34 5.48
C ASP A 96 -17.98 6.48 4.47
N ILE A 97 -17.22 7.57 4.58
CA ILE A 97 -16.09 7.84 3.69
C ILE A 97 -14.81 7.29 4.32
N ALA A 98 -14.33 6.16 3.81
CA ALA A 98 -13.01 5.64 4.18
C ALA A 98 -11.89 6.58 3.67
N ILE A 99 -10.98 6.96 4.56
CA ILE A 99 -9.85 7.87 4.25
C ILE A 99 -8.50 7.18 4.25
N ALA A 100 -8.35 6.08 5.00
CA ALA A 100 -7.15 5.26 5.02
C ALA A 100 -7.49 3.82 5.40
N TRP A 101 -6.63 2.89 5.01
CA TRP A 101 -6.76 1.47 5.32
C TRP A 101 -5.43 0.83 5.67
N MET A 102 -5.46 -0.32 6.34
CA MET A 102 -4.31 -1.18 6.55
C MET A 102 -4.72 -2.65 6.59
N ASP A 103 -3.77 -3.55 6.34
CA ASP A 103 -3.98 -4.99 6.57
C ASP A 103 -4.34 -5.23 8.04
N LEU A 104 -5.20 -6.22 8.30
CA LEU A 104 -5.53 -6.61 9.66
C LEU A 104 -4.27 -7.04 10.42
N PRO A 105 -4.07 -6.56 11.66
CA PRO A 105 -2.98 -7.07 12.49
C PRO A 105 -3.19 -8.57 12.77
N LYS A 106 -2.12 -9.26 13.14
CA LYS A 106 -2.23 -10.65 13.59
C LYS A 106 -3.26 -10.72 14.72
N MET A 107 -4.33 -11.48 14.50
CA MET A 107 -5.39 -11.68 15.48
C MET A 107 -4.82 -12.31 16.75
N TYR A 108 -5.43 -11.99 17.89
CA TYR A 108 -5.14 -12.68 19.13
C TYR A 108 -5.53 -14.16 19.01
N GLU A 109 -4.59 -15.06 19.27
CA GLU A 109 -4.86 -16.50 19.32
C GLU A 109 -5.52 -16.81 20.66
N VAL A 110 -6.82 -17.15 20.62
CA VAL A 110 -7.54 -17.63 21.80
C VAL A 110 -6.94 -18.98 22.20
N LYS A 111 -6.38 -19.07 23.41
CA LYS A 111 -5.92 -20.34 23.97
C LYS A 111 -7.15 -21.15 24.37
N GLU A 112 -7.28 -22.34 23.80
CA GLU A 112 -8.27 -23.35 24.21
C GLU A 112 -7.95 -23.92 25.60
#